data_AF-A0A8S2VWR6-F1
#
_entry.id   AF-A0A8S2VWR6-F1
#
_cell.length_a   1.000
_cell.length_b   1.000
_cell.length_c   1.000
_cell.angle_alpha   90.00
_cell.angle_beta   90.00
_cell.angle_gamma   90.00
#
_symmetry.space_group_name_H-M   'P 1'
#
loop_
_entity.id
_entity.type
_entity.pdbx_description
1 polymer ?
#
loop_
_entity_poly.entity_id
_entity_poly.type
_entity_poly.pdbx_seq_one_letter_code
_entity_poly.pdbx_strand_id
1 'polypeptide(L)'
;AGSIGLLTGSRKGYFSLTINERDKNNKHWWINALMAILHLHTMPLFIITRTIFDNPFMSYKEMKYKLEHQLLIAPVYFILTDGQSSGVIITRNRLNSINPIELNSTLVQTNYDHWLDDPINDLRRTTAENILRTFNITQMTIDNIFNIALSVIPVLNRNTVYTAIMNPAKNQEIFAKIRTLK
;
A
#
# COMPACT_ATOMS: atom_id res chain seq x y z
N ALA A 1 15.38 -11.21 7.03
CA ALA A 1 16.20 -10.02 7.36
C ALA A 1 17.22 -9.79 6.24
N GLY A 2 17.64 -8.55 5.97
CA GLY A 2 18.60 -8.22 4.89
C GLY A 2 18.08 -7.19 3.86
N SER A 3 16.78 -6.87 3.84
CA SER A 3 16.24 -5.75 3.09
C SER A 3 16.48 -4.44 3.85
N ILE A 4 16.98 -3.42 3.16
CA ILE A 4 17.26 -2.09 3.73
C ILE A 4 16.11 -1.09 3.53
N GLY A 5 15.07 -1.46 2.78
CA GLY A 5 13.92 -0.59 2.53
C GLY A 5 12.61 -1.10 3.11
N LEU A 6 11.61 -0.22 3.11
CA LEU A 6 10.34 -0.43 3.81
C LEU A 6 9.19 -0.52 2.80
N LEU A 7 8.41 -1.61 2.86
CA LEU A 7 7.17 -1.76 2.08
C LEU A 7 5.92 -1.42 2.90
N THR A 8 6.06 -1.37 4.22
CA THR A 8 4.99 -1.13 5.19
C THR A 8 5.61 -0.36 6.34
N GLY A 9 5.00 0.76 6.72
CA GLY A 9 5.49 1.59 7.81
C GLY A 9 4.45 2.57 8.30
N SER A 10 4.57 2.95 9.57
CA SER A 10 3.72 3.94 10.22
C SER A 10 4.59 4.89 11.03
N ARG A 11 4.31 6.18 10.92
CA ARG A 11 4.87 7.21 11.77
C ARG A 11 3.77 7.83 12.62
N LYS A 12 3.83 7.54 13.92
CA LYS A 12 2.90 8.06 14.92
C LYS A 12 2.82 9.59 14.86
N GLY A 13 1.60 10.11 14.81
CA GLY A 13 1.28 11.53 14.71
C GLY A 13 1.32 12.10 13.29
N TYR A 14 1.69 11.30 12.28
CA TYR A 14 1.86 11.79 10.91
C TYR A 14 1.09 10.97 9.88
N PHE A 15 1.65 9.84 9.44
CA PHE A 15 1.03 9.04 8.37
C PHE A 15 1.48 7.58 8.42
N SER A 16 0.72 6.71 7.75
CA SER A 16 1.13 5.34 7.43
C SER A 16 1.15 5.15 5.93
N LEU A 17 2.09 4.30 5.48
CA LEU A 17 2.30 3.97 4.09
C LEU A 17 2.40 2.46 3.91
N THR A 18 1.70 1.94 2.91
CA THR A 18 1.99 0.63 2.32
C THR A 18 2.18 0.74 0.81
N ILE A 19 2.91 -0.23 0.26
CA ILE A 19 3.16 -0.34 -1.18
C ILE A 19 2.63 -1.67 -1.67
N ASN A 20 1.81 -1.62 -2.73
CA ASN A 20 1.47 -2.81 -3.50
C ASN A 20 2.14 -2.76 -4.87
N GLU A 21 2.55 -3.94 -5.34
CA GLU A 21 3.03 -4.10 -6.71
C GLU A 21 1.92 -3.82 -7.72
N ARG A 22 2.30 -3.15 -8.81
CA ARG A 22 1.47 -2.94 -9.99
C ARG A 22 2.16 -3.54 -11.20
N ASP A 23 1.87 -4.81 -11.47
CA ASP A 23 2.32 -5.45 -12.69
C ASP A 23 1.40 -5.06 -13.85
N LYS A 24 2.00 -4.70 -14.98
CA LYS A 24 1.31 -4.41 -16.24
C LYS A 24 1.48 -5.52 -17.27
N ASN A 25 1.92 -6.71 -16.85
CA ASN A 25 2.22 -7.84 -17.72
C ASN A 25 3.22 -7.50 -18.84
N ASN A 26 4.06 -6.47 -18.61
CA ASN A 26 5.17 -6.21 -19.50
C ASN A 26 6.23 -7.28 -19.20
N LYS A 27 6.29 -8.30 -20.05
CA LYS A 27 7.28 -9.41 -20.05
C LYS A 27 8.75 -8.95 -20.20
N HIS A 28 9.01 -7.68 -19.95
CA HIS A 28 10.26 -6.99 -20.18
C HIS A 28 10.80 -6.49 -18.84
N TRP A 29 11.13 -7.42 -17.93
CA TRP A 29 11.92 -7.14 -16.74
C TRP A 29 13.20 -6.35 -17.11
N TRP A 30 13.75 -6.57 -18.32
CA TRP A 30 14.88 -5.86 -18.87
C TRP A 30 14.61 -4.37 -19.13
N ILE A 31 13.36 -3.95 -19.37
CA ILE A 31 13.00 -2.52 -19.41
C ILE A 31 13.16 -1.92 -18.01
N ASN A 32 12.85 -2.65 -16.94
CA ASN A 32 13.10 -2.16 -15.57
C ASN A 32 14.60 -1.98 -15.32
N ALA A 33 15.41 -2.96 -15.75
CA ALA A 33 16.86 -2.89 -15.64
C ALA A 33 17.47 -1.76 -16.50
N LEU A 34 17.04 -1.63 -17.76
CA LEU A 34 17.46 -0.56 -18.66
C LEU A 34 17.04 0.81 -18.13
N MET A 35 15.81 0.96 -17.61
CA MET A 35 15.36 2.21 -17.02
C MET A 35 16.14 2.55 -15.76
N ALA A 36 16.51 1.57 -14.92
CA ALA A 36 17.38 1.80 -13.77
C ALA A 36 18.79 2.28 -14.18
N ILE A 37 19.30 1.82 -15.32
CA ILE A 37 20.61 2.20 -15.88
C ILE A 37 20.56 3.54 -16.65
N LEU A 38 19.48 3.83 -17.38
CA LEU A 38 19.33 5.10 -18.13
C LEU A 38 18.92 6.25 -17.21
N HIS A 39 18.13 5.95 -16.18
CA HIS A 39 17.70 6.92 -15.17
C HIS A 39 18.50 6.71 -13.89
N LEU A 40 19.83 6.83 -13.96
CA LEU A 40 20.78 6.72 -12.83
C LEU A 40 20.46 7.63 -11.63
N HIS A 41 19.57 8.60 -11.81
CA HIS A 41 19.09 9.49 -10.74
C HIS A 41 17.74 9.05 -10.12
N THR A 42 17.15 7.94 -10.56
CA THR A 42 15.94 7.40 -9.93
C THR A 42 16.31 6.58 -8.71
N MET A 43 15.92 7.07 -7.53
CA MET A 43 16.10 6.30 -6.31
C MET A 43 15.27 5.01 -6.40
N PRO A 44 15.84 3.83 -6.08
CA PRO A 44 15.07 2.62 -5.87
C PRO A 44 13.93 2.88 -4.89
N LEU A 45 12.74 2.38 -5.21
CA LEU A 45 11.51 2.55 -4.41
C LEU A 45 11.71 2.31 -2.91
N PHE A 46 12.54 1.33 -2.58
CA PHE A 46 12.88 0.90 -1.24
C PHE A 46 13.73 1.92 -0.46
N ILE A 47 14.52 2.75 -1.14
CA ILE A 47 15.28 3.86 -0.55
C ILE A 47 14.36 5.08 -0.37
N ILE A 48 13.41 5.28 -1.28
CA ILE A 48 12.43 6.36 -1.20
C ILE A 48 11.62 6.24 0.09
N THR A 49 11.09 5.06 0.39
CA THR A 49 10.31 4.88 1.63
C THR A 49 11.13 5.06 2.89
N ARG A 50 12.38 4.58 2.91
CA ARG A 50 13.27 4.78 4.07
C ARG A 50 13.62 6.25 4.29
N THR A 51 14.09 6.94 3.25
CA THR A 51 14.45 8.37 3.32
C THR A 51 13.25 9.26 3.72
N ILE A 52 12.04 8.81 3.44
CA ILE A 52 10.80 9.48 3.84
C ILE A 52 10.50 9.28 5.33
N PHE A 53 10.64 8.07 5.85
CA PHE A 53 10.45 7.83 7.30
C PHE A 53 11.56 8.46 8.15
N ASP A 54 12.76 8.60 7.59
CA ASP A 54 13.91 9.24 8.24
C ASP A 54 13.78 10.78 8.34
N ASN A 55 12.84 11.43 7.63
CA ASN A 55 12.60 12.88 7.75
C ASN A 55 11.50 13.18 8.80
N PRO A 56 11.85 13.61 10.02
CA PRO A 56 10.89 13.74 11.12
C PRO A 56 9.83 14.83 10.91
N PHE A 57 10.04 15.77 9.98
CA PHE A 57 9.14 16.92 9.78
C PHE A 57 8.16 16.74 8.62
N MET A 58 8.28 15.67 7.82
CA MET A 58 7.46 15.49 6.62
C MET A 58 5.97 15.31 6.93
N SER A 59 5.11 16.19 6.46
CA SER A 59 3.66 16.10 6.64
C SER A 59 3.00 15.09 5.68
N TYR A 60 1.74 14.71 5.95
CA TYR A 60 0.93 13.90 5.02
C TYR A 60 0.84 14.53 3.62
N LYS A 61 0.67 15.86 3.53
CA LYS A 61 0.54 16.57 2.25
C LYS A 61 1.84 16.56 1.45
N GLU A 62 2.97 16.84 2.10
CA GLU A 62 4.29 16.78 1.45
C GLU A 62 4.62 15.35 1.02
N MET A 63 4.27 14.37 1.86
CA MET A 63 4.43 12.97 1.55
C MET A 63 3.63 12.56 0.31
N LYS A 64 2.34 12.90 0.27
CA LYS A 64 1.47 12.67 -0.90
C LYS A 64 2.06 13.32 -2.15
N TYR A 65 2.42 14.60 -2.08
CA TYR A 65 3.01 15.32 -3.21
C TYR A 65 4.27 14.63 -3.74
N LYS A 66 5.19 14.24 -2.85
CA LYS A 66 6.41 13.51 -3.24
C LYS A 66 6.09 12.17 -3.91
N LEU A 67 5.16 11.40 -3.33
CA LEU A 67 4.73 10.12 -3.89
C LEU A 67 3.99 10.25 -5.23
N GLU A 68 3.41 11.41 -5.55
CA GLU A 68 2.73 11.61 -6.83
C GLU A 68 3.67 11.99 -7.98
N HIS A 69 4.77 12.68 -7.66
CA HIS A 69 5.63 13.34 -8.65
C HIS A 69 7.02 12.70 -8.80
N GLN A 70 7.47 11.91 -7.82
CA GLN A 70 8.79 11.31 -7.87
C GLN A 70 8.89 10.27 -9.00
N LEU A 71 9.97 10.32 -9.78
CA LEU A 71 10.28 9.34 -10.81
C LEU A 71 10.55 7.96 -10.19
N LEU A 72 9.94 6.92 -10.76
CA LEU A 72 10.05 5.54 -10.30
C LEU A 72 10.66 4.64 -11.36
N ILE A 73 11.33 3.59 -10.91
CA ILE A 73 11.86 2.52 -11.77
C ILE A 73 10.77 1.52 -12.24
N ALA A 74 9.67 1.42 -11.48
CA ALA A 74 8.57 0.50 -11.72
C ALA A 74 7.21 1.13 -11.35
N PRO A 75 6.09 0.70 -11.95
CA PRO A 75 4.75 1.11 -11.53
C PRO A 75 4.41 0.49 -10.18
N VAL A 76 3.66 1.22 -9.36
CA VAL A 76 3.29 0.80 -8.00
C VAL A 76 1.94 1.39 -7.59
N TYR A 77 1.36 0.87 -6.51
CA TYR A 77 0.32 1.56 -5.76
C TYR A 77 0.89 2.00 -4.41
N PHE A 78 0.74 3.28 -4.09
CA PHE A 78 0.97 3.78 -2.73
C PHE A 78 -0.36 3.95 -2.02
N ILE A 79 -0.47 3.40 -0.81
CA ILE A 79 -1.63 3.58 0.05
C ILE A 79 -1.17 4.39 1.25
N LEU A 80 -1.64 5.63 1.34
CA LEU A 80 -1.22 6.61 2.33
C LEU A 80 -2.43 7.04 3.17
N THR A 81 -2.27 7.19 4.48
CA THR A 81 -3.31 7.75 5.37
C THR A 81 -2.71 8.52 6.54
N ASP A 82 -3.41 9.54 7.02
CA ASP A 82 -3.11 10.24 8.28
C ASP A 82 -3.72 9.55 9.51
N GLY A 83 -4.49 8.47 9.32
CA GLY A 83 -5.15 7.71 10.39
C GLY A 83 -6.39 8.38 10.99
N GLN A 84 -6.83 9.50 10.42
CA GLN A 84 -7.98 10.28 10.87
C GLN A 84 -9.02 10.41 9.77
N SER A 85 -8.83 11.37 8.85
CA SER A 85 -9.81 11.74 7.82
C SER A 85 -9.23 11.73 6.42
N SER A 86 -7.90 11.68 6.28
CA SER A 86 -7.24 11.68 5.00
C SER A 86 -6.70 10.29 4.68
N GLY A 87 -6.98 9.83 3.46
CA GLY A 87 -6.32 8.68 2.89
C GLY A 87 -6.37 8.75 1.37
N VAL A 88 -5.42 8.09 0.70
CA VAL A 88 -5.35 8.08 -0.75
C VAL A 88 -4.72 6.77 -1.25
N ILE A 89 -5.28 6.24 -2.35
CA ILE A 89 -4.58 5.28 -3.20
C ILE A 89 -4.00 6.04 -4.39
N ILE A 90 -2.67 6.13 -4.46
CA ILE A 90 -1.95 6.73 -5.58
C ILE A 90 -1.52 5.61 -6.52
N THR A 91 -2.16 5.52 -7.68
CA THR A 91 -1.74 4.59 -8.73
C THR A 91 -0.65 5.25 -9.57
N ARG A 92 0.54 4.63 -9.62
CA ARG A 92 1.73 5.20 -10.27
C ARG A 92 2.14 4.43 -11.51
N ASN A 93 2.45 5.19 -12.55
CA ASN A 93 3.43 4.81 -13.56
C ASN A 93 4.81 5.34 -13.16
N ARG A 94 5.84 5.04 -13.97
CA ARG A 94 7.21 5.52 -13.74
C ARG A 94 7.32 7.04 -13.66
N LEU A 95 6.60 7.74 -14.53
CA LEU A 95 6.76 9.18 -14.72
C LEU A 95 5.63 10.00 -14.10
N ASN A 96 4.47 9.41 -13.87
CA ASN A 96 3.28 10.16 -13.44
C ASN A 96 2.35 9.34 -12.53
N SER A 97 1.44 10.05 -11.88
CA SER A 97 0.29 9.49 -11.18
C SER A 97 -0.89 9.38 -12.13
N ILE A 98 -1.71 8.35 -11.91
CA ILE A 98 -2.89 8.06 -12.73
C ILE A 98 -4.05 7.83 -11.78
N ASN A 99 -5.15 8.55 -11.95
CA ASN A 99 -6.41 8.32 -11.23
C ASN A 99 -6.22 8.05 -9.72
N PRO A 100 -5.59 8.96 -8.94
CA PRO A 100 -5.58 8.80 -7.48
C PRO A 100 -7.02 8.80 -6.95
N ILE A 101 -7.30 7.97 -5.93
CA ILE A 101 -8.60 7.98 -5.22
C ILE A 101 -8.38 8.45 -3.80
N GLU A 102 -9.08 9.51 -3.40
CA GLU A 102 -9.15 9.96 -2.01
C GLU A 102 -10.15 9.11 -1.21
N LEU A 103 -9.88 9.00 0.09
CA LEU A 103 -10.73 8.31 1.04
C LEU A 103 -12.09 9.02 1.15
N ASN A 104 -13.16 8.25 0.95
CA ASN A 104 -14.54 8.65 1.25
C ASN A 104 -15.07 7.85 2.45
N SER A 105 -14.96 6.52 2.40
CA SER A 105 -15.35 5.64 3.50
C SER A 105 -14.27 4.60 3.80
N THR A 106 -14.03 3.68 2.88
CA THR A 106 -12.98 2.67 2.95
C THR A 106 -12.43 2.43 1.56
N LEU A 107 -11.11 2.33 1.48
CA LEU A 107 -10.40 2.06 0.24
C LEU A 107 -9.72 0.70 0.34
N VAL A 108 -9.83 -0.09 -0.73
CA VAL A 108 -9.18 -1.40 -0.84
C VAL A 108 -8.34 -1.38 -2.10
N GLN A 109 -7.05 -1.72 -1.96
CA GLN A 109 -6.13 -1.89 -3.07
C GLN A 109 -5.46 -3.25 -2.96
N THR A 110 -5.48 -4.01 -4.06
CA THR A 110 -4.70 -5.23 -4.24
C THR A 110 -3.61 -4.96 -5.28
N ASN A 111 -3.62 -5.63 -6.42
CA ASN A 111 -2.58 -5.55 -7.45
C ASN A 111 -3.12 -5.15 -8.83
N TYR A 112 -4.36 -4.66 -8.89
CA TYR A 112 -5.03 -4.28 -10.13
C TYR A 112 -5.58 -2.86 -10.03
N ASP A 113 -5.74 -2.21 -11.18
CA ASP A 113 -6.26 -0.84 -11.24
C ASP A 113 -7.70 -0.82 -10.75
N HIS A 114 -8.05 0.18 -9.94
CA HIS A 114 -9.37 0.30 -9.30
C HIS A 114 -10.53 0.54 -10.27
N TRP A 115 -10.24 1.07 -11.47
CA TRP A 115 -11.23 1.29 -12.54
C TRP A 115 -11.44 0.09 -13.46
N LEU A 116 -10.80 -1.05 -13.16
CA LEU A 116 -10.97 -2.31 -13.86
C LEU A 116 -11.59 -3.34 -12.91
N ASP A 117 -12.27 -4.32 -13.46
CA ASP A 117 -12.78 -5.46 -12.68
C ASP A 117 -11.64 -6.31 -12.09
N ASP A 118 -11.94 -7.05 -11.01
CA ASP A 118 -11.04 -8.08 -10.49
C ASP A 118 -10.83 -9.18 -11.54
N PRO A 119 -9.61 -9.73 -11.68
CA PRO A 119 -9.43 -10.95 -12.43
C PRO A 119 -10.30 -12.08 -11.85
N ILE A 120 -10.92 -12.86 -12.73
CA ILE A 120 -11.86 -13.93 -12.36
C ILE A 120 -11.21 -14.94 -11.38
N ASN A 121 -9.90 -15.15 -11.48
CA ASN A 121 -9.12 -16.05 -10.63
C ASN A 121 -8.51 -15.38 -9.38
N ASP A 122 -8.74 -14.09 -9.15
CA ASP A 122 -8.20 -13.33 -8.02
C ASP A 122 -9.18 -12.25 -7.53
N LEU A 123 -10.20 -12.68 -6.79
CA LEU A 123 -11.28 -11.83 -6.25
C LEU A 123 -10.94 -11.17 -4.90
N ARG A 124 -9.65 -11.04 -4.54
CA ARG A 124 -9.22 -10.52 -3.23
C ARG A 124 -9.80 -9.16 -2.89
N ARG A 125 -9.87 -8.23 -3.86
CA ARG A 125 -10.38 -6.87 -3.63
C ARG A 125 -11.88 -6.91 -3.40
N THR A 126 -12.63 -7.56 -4.28
CA THR A 126 -14.09 -7.69 -4.16
C THR A 126 -14.49 -8.34 -2.84
N THR A 127 -13.82 -9.41 -2.42
CA THR A 127 -14.08 -10.04 -1.12
C THR A 127 -13.83 -9.08 0.04
N ALA A 128 -12.69 -8.39 0.06
CA ALA A 128 -12.35 -7.44 1.12
C ALA A 128 -13.32 -6.25 1.15
N GLU A 129 -13.69 -5.68 0.01
CA GLU A 129 -14.67 -4.60 -0.08
C GLU A 129 -16.03 -5.02 0.45
N ASN A 130 -16.52 -6.20 0.05
CA ASN A 130 -17.81 -6.70 0.51
C ASN A 130 -17.84 -6.88 2.02
N ILE A 131 -16.76 -7.39 2.62
CA ILE A 131 -16.65 -7.50 4.07
C ILE A 131 -16.63 -6.11 4.72
N LEU A 132 -15.76 -5.21 4.26
CA LEU A 132 -15.59 -3.89 4.87
C LEU A 132 -16.83 -3.00 4.73
N ARG A 133 -17.64 -3.18 3.67
CA ARG A 133 -18.94 -2.52 3.52
C ARG A 133 -19.95 -2.91 4.61
N THR A 134 -19.78 -4.06 5.25
CA THR A 134 -20.63 -4.47 6.37
C THR A 134 -20.22 -3.85 7.70
N PHE A 135 -19.00 -3.30 7.79
CA PHE A 135 -18.49 -2.73 9.02
C PHE A 135 -19.05 -1.33 9.22
N ASN A 136 -19.51 -1.06 10.45
CA ASN A 136 -19.70 0.30 10.94
C ASN A 136 -18.48 0.77 11.73
N ILE A 137 -18.55 1.99 12.28
CA ILE A 137 -17.41 2.59 13.00
C ILE A 137 -17.01 1.81 14.26
N THR A 138 -17.94 1.12 14.94
CA THR A 138 -17.63 0.32 16.13
C THR A 138 -17.04 -1.05 15.78
N GLN A 139 -17.26 -1.52 14.56
CA GLN A 139 -16.70 -2.77 14.04
C GLN A 139 -15.31 -2.60 13.41
N MET A 140 -14.84 -1.38 13.19
CA MET A 140 -13.47 -1.06 12.74
C MET A 140 -12.43 -1.25 13.87
N THR A 141 -12.40 -2.44 14.47
CA THR A 141 -11.43 -2.85 15.49
C THR A 141 -10.30 -3.65 14.87
N ILE A 142 -9.14 -3.71 15.55
CA ILE A 142 -8.01 -4.54 15.11
C ILE A 142 -8.41 -6.01 14.96
N ASP A 143 -9.17 -6.55 15.91
CA ASP A 143 -9.58 -7.95 15.88
C ASP A 143 -10.50 -8.26 14.70
N ASN A 144 -11.45 -7.37 14.39
CA ASN A 144 -12.35 -7.57 13.26
C ASN A 144 -11.62 -7.39 11.93
N ILE A 145 -10.78 -6.35 11.79
CA ILE A 145 -9.96 -6.16 10.60
C ILE A 145 -9.04 -7.37 10.39
N PHE A 146 -8.41 -7.87 11.45
CA PHE A 146 -7.54 -9.03 11.38
C PHE A 146 -8.30 -10.32 11.03
N ASN A 147 -9.29 -10.69 11.82
CA ASN A 147 -9.95 -12.00 11.72
C ASN A 147 -11.00 -12.08 10.61
N ILE A 148 -11.71 -10.98 10.34
CA ILE A 148 -12.88 -10.98 9.45
C ILE A 148 -12.55 -10.38 8.08
N ALA A 149 -11.66 -9.39 7.98
CA ALA A 149 -11.28 -8.84 6.66
C ALA A 149 -9.99 -9.47 6.11
N LEU A 150 -8.91 -9.49 6.89
CA LEU A 150 -7.56 -9.89 6.44
C LEU A 150 -7.24 -11.38 6.63
N SER A 151 -8.16 -12.17 7.21
CA SER A 151 -7.99 -13.61 7.42
C SER A 151 -8.96 -14.48 6.62
N VAL A 152 -9.78 -13.87 5.76
CA VAL A 152 -10.76 -14.58 4.92
C VAL A 152 -10.14 -14.93 3.57
N ILE A 153 -10.40 -16.14 3.07
CA ILE A 153 -9.98 -16.56 1.73
C ILE A 153 -10.88 -15.85 0.69
N PRO A 154 -10.33 -15.26 -0.40
CA PRO A 154 -8.94 -15.36 -0.86
C PRO A 154 -8.01 -14.23 -0.39
N VAL A 155 -8.49 -13.27 0.41
CA VAL A 155 -7.68 -12.15 0.94
C VAL A 155 -6.43 -12.70 1.65
N LEU A 156 -6.64 -13.68 2.54
CA LEU A 156 -5.61 -14.57 3.03
C LEU A 156 -5.41 -15.71 2.03
N ASN A 157 -4.18 -15.90 1.56
CA ASN A 157 -3.82 -16.96 0.63
C ASN A 157 -2.39 -17.45 0.87
N ARG A 158 -1.99 -18.53 0.19
CA ARG A 158 -0.71 -19.22 0.44
C ARG A 158 0.53 -18.34 0.25
N ASN A 159 0.40 -17.20 -0.44
CA ASN A 159 1.48 -16.24 -0.64
C ASN A 159 1.55 -15.18 0.47
N THR A 160 0.57 -15.13 1.39
CA THR A 160 0.56 -14.18 2.50
C THR A 160 1.67 -14.52 3.50
N VAL A 161 2.66 -13.64 3.61
CA VAL A 161 3.79 -13.80 4.55
C VAL A 161 3.47 -13.24 5.95
N TYR A 162 2.88 -12.05 6.01
CA TYR A 162 2.49 -11.41 7.26
C TYR A 162 1.26 -10.50 7.04
N THR A 163 0.65 -10.09 8.15
CA THR A 163 -0.41 -9.08 8.18
C THR A 163 -0.01 -7.98 9.14
N ALA A 164 -0.21 -6.72 8.75
CA ALA A 164 0.02 -5.56 9.60
C ALA A 164 -1.23 -4.68 9.66
N ILE A 165 -1.54 -4.14 10.84
CA ILE A 165 -2.62 -3.18 11.07
C ILE A 165 -2.01 -1.99 11.83
N MET A 166 -2.23 -0.79 11.30
CA MET A 166 -1.57 0.42 11.74
C MET A 166 -2.60 1.54 11.89
N ASN A 167 -2.44 2.37 12.90
CA ASN A 167 -3.15 3.63 13.01
C ASN A 167 -2.16 4.73 13.44
N PRO A 168 -1.73 5.61 12.53
CA PRO A 168 -0.73 6.64 12.84
C PRO A 168 -1.28 7.72 13.79
N ALA A 169 -2.60 7.88 13.91
CA ALA A 169 -3.22 8.87 14.79
C ALA A 169 -3.35 8.39 16.24
N LYS A 170 -3.32 7.07 16.46
CA LYS A 170 -3.42 6.49 17.81
C LYS A 170 -2.03 6.25 18.39
N ASN A 171 -1.93 6.31 19.72
CA ASN A 171 -0.71 5.97 20.46
C ASN A 171 -0.50 4.44 20.57
N GLN A 172 -0.85 3.69 19.51
CA GLN A 172 -0.79 2.24 19.52
C GLN A 172 0.40 1.76 18.66
N GLU A 173 1.08 0.73 19.15
CA GLU A 173 2.12 0.06 18.36
C GLU A 173 1.52 -0.61 17.12
N ILE A 174 2.34 -0.77 16.09
CA ILE A 174 1.97 -1.49 14.86
C ILE A 174 1.65 -2.94 15.24
N PHE A 175 0.42 -3.39 15.00
CA PHE A 175 0.08 -4.80 15.11
C PHE A 175 0.61 -5.53 13.88
N ALA A 176 1.49 -6.51 14.04
CA ALA A 176 1.99 -7.33 12.94
C ALA A 176 2.04 -8.81 13.33
N LYS A 177 1.62 -9.68 12.42
CA LYS A 177 1.61 -11.14 12.63
C LYS A 177 2.03 -11.89 11.38
N ILE A 178 3.05 -12.74 11.50
CA ILE A 178 3.45 -13.70 10.45
C ILE A 178 2.29 -14.66 10.20
N ARG A 179 1.99 -14.92 8.93
CA ARG A 179 0.89 -15.77 8.50
C ARG A 179 1.43 -17.09 7.97
N THR A 180 0.71 -18.15 8.28
CA THR A 180 0.88 -19.48 7.69
C THR A 180 -0.51 -20.04 7.45
N LEU A 181 -0.89 -20.27 6.20
CA LEU A 181 -2.03 -21.13 5.91
C LEU A 181 -1.55 -22.57 6.06
N LYS A 182 -2.19 -23.30 6.97
CA LYS A 182 -2.06 -24.76 7.00
C LYS A 182 -2.76 -25.36 5.79
#